data_AF-A0A2S2N4J7-F1
#
_entry.id   AF-A0A2S2N4J7-F1
#
_cell.length_a   1.000
_cell.length_b   1.000
_cell.length_c   1.000
_cell.angle_alpha   90.00
_cell.angle_beta   90.00
_cell.angle_gamma   90.00
#
_symmetry.space_group_name_H-M   'P 1'
#
loop_
_entity.id
_entity.type
_entity.pdbx_description
1 polymer ?
#
loop_
_entity_poly.entity_id
_entity_poly.type
_entity_poly.pdbx_seq_one_letter_code
_entity_poly.pdbx_strand_id
1 'polypeptide(L)'
;EAPIVDYRTRWSGIRRQHMDSAVPFRRAQREVLRLLAGKVVVGHAIHNDFKALRYCHPRALTRDTAQIPLLNRRAGFPENVAVSLKRLTKALLNQDIQVGKSGHSSVEDARATMELYKLVEDEWEQHLQQNPEQK
;
A
#
# COMPACT_ATOMS: atom_id res chain seq x y z
N GLU A 1 -21.23 -7.88 14.24
CA GLU A 1 -20.34 -8.27 13.12
C GLU A 1 -21.14 -9.15 12.16
N ALA A 2 -20.77 -9.20 10.88
CA ALA A 2 -21.49 -9.98 9.87
C ALA A 2 -20.74 -11.29 9.57
N PRO A 3 -21.43 -12.36 9.14
CA PRO A 3 -20.77 -13.61 8.77
C PRO A 3 -19.83 -13.43 7.58
N ILE A 4 -18.69 -14.13 7.59
CA ILE A 4 -17.73 -14.13 6.50
C ILE A 4 -18.28 -15.02 5.37
N VAL A 5 -18.48 -14.44 4.19
CA VAL A 5 -18.95 -15.16 3.00
C VAL A 5 -17.81 -15.63 2.08
N ASP A 6 -16.67 -14.93 2.10
CA ASP A 6 -15.47 -15.28 1.35
C ASP A 6 -14.23 -14.69 2.05
N TYR A 7 -13.20 -15.52 2.24
CA TYR A 7 -11.91 -15.12 2.84
C TYR A 7 -10.96 -14.47 1.83
N ARG A 8 -11.23 -14.66 0.54
CA ARG A 8 -10.38 -14.19 -0.58
C ARG A 8 -8.94 -14.67 -0.43
N THR A 9 -8.73 -15.91 0.04
CA THR A 9 -7.44 -16.49 0.44
C THR A 9 -6.34 -16.31 -0.60
N ARG A 10 -6.68 -16.46 -1.89
CA ARG A 10 -5.75 -16.28 -3.02
C ARG A 10 -5.11 -14.88 -3.04
N TRP A 11 -5.80 -13.86 -2.53
CA TRP A 11 -5.31 -12.49 -2.48
C TRP A 11 -4.87 -12.10 -1.08
N SER A 12 -5.63 -12.46 -0.05
CA SER A 12 -5.41 -11.99 1.33
C SER A 12 -4.44 -12.85 2.15
N GLY A 13 -4.23 -14.11 1.76
CA GLY A 13 -3.57 -15.11 2.60
C GLY A 13 -4.37 -15.54 3.84
N ILE A 14 -5.56 -14.98 4.04
CA ILE A 14 -6.41 -15.28 5.20
C ILE A 14 -7.19 -16.58 4.98
N ARG A 15 -7.20 -17.43 6.01
CA ARG A 15 -7.94 -18.71 6.07
C ARG A 15 -8.89 -18.68 7.25
N ARG A 16 -9.89 -19.56 7.25
CA ARG A 16 -10.86 -19.71 8.34
C ARG A 16 -10.18 -19.75 9.73
N GLN A 17 -9.14 -20.57 9.88
CA GLN A 17 -8.40 -20.71 11.13
C GLN A 17 -7.75 -19.41 11.65
N HIS A 18 -7.42 -18.46 10.77
CA HIS A 18 -6.88 -17.16 11.19
C HIS A 18 -7.94 -16.28 11.85
N MET A 19 -9.23 -16.58 11.63
CA MET A 19 -10.34 -15.84 12.22
C MET A 19 -10.77 -16.38 13.59
N ASP A 20 -10.33 -17.60 13.97
CA ASP A 20 -10.69 -18.22 15.26
C ASP A 20 -10.21 -17.37 16.46
N SER A 21 -9.10 -16.64 16.29
CA SER A 21 -8.54 -15.73 17.30
C SER A 21 -8.28 -14.31 16.75
N ALA A 22 -9.04 -13.88 15.74
CA ALA A 22 -8.83 -12.58 15.11
C ALA A 22 -9.17 -11.42 16.07
N VAL A 23 -8.41 -10.33 15.92
CA VAL A 23 -8.67 -9.10 16.66
C VAL A 23 -9.97 -8.46 16.16
N PRO A 24 -10.92 -8.06 17.04
CA PRO A 24 -12.13 -7.38 16.61
C PRO A 24 -11.83 -6.11 15.82
N PHE A 25 -12.59 -5.86 14.75
CA PHE A 25 -12.31 -4.77 13.81
C PHE A 25 -12.10 -3.42 14.51
N ARG A 26 -12.98 -3.06 15.46
CA ARG A 26 -12.88 -1.77 16.18
C ARG A 26 -11.58 -1.63 16.97
N ARG A 27 -11.06 -2.74 17.51
CA ARG A 27 -9.79 -2.73 18.26
C ARG A 27 -8.61 -2.58 17.29
N ALA A 28 -8.57 -3.38 16.23
CA ALA A 28 -7.53 -3.29 15.20
C ALA A 28 -7.52 -1.90 14.55
N GLN A 29 -8.68 -1.37 14.16
CA GLN A 29 -8.82 -0.04 13.59
C GLN A 29 -8.23 1.04 14.53
N ARG A 30 -8.61 1.03 15.81
CA ARG A 30 -8.09 2.01 16.78
C ARG A 30 -6.57 1.94 16.93
N GLU A 31 -6.01 0.73 16.96
CA GLU A 31 -4.56 0.54 17.06
C GLU A 31 -3.85 1.05 15.80
N VAL A 32 -4.35 0.74 14.61
CA VAL A 32 -3.83 1.24 13.33
C VAL A 32 -3.92 2.77 13.26
N LEU A 33 -5.07 3.37 13.57
CA LEU A 33 -5.24 4.82 13.50
C LEU A 33 -4.30 5.59 14.45
N ARG A 34 -4.01 5.01 15.62
CA ARG A 34 -2.99 5.56 16.54
C ARG A 34 -1.60 5.54 15.92
N LEU A 35 -1.26 4.48 15.18
CA LEU A 35 0.04 4.38 14.50
C LEU A 35 0.17 5.37 13.33
N LEU A 36 -0.92 5.64 12.60
CA LEU A 36 -0.93 6.54 11.45
C LEU A 36 -0.99 8.04 11.84
N ALA A 37 -1.41 8.35 13.06
CA ALA A 37 -1.64 9.72 13.50
C ALA A 37 -0.36 10.59 13.35
N GLY A 38 -0.48 11.68 12.57
CA GLY A 38 0.61 12.64 12.34
C GLY A 38 1.78 12.11 11.51
N LYS A 39 1.66 10.92 10.88
CA LYS A 39 2.73 10.32 10.09
C LYS A 39 2.45 10.42 8.61
N VAL A 40 3.53 10.45 7.83
CA VAL A 40 3.48 10.14 6.41
C VAL A 40 3.23 8.65 6.22
N VAL A 41 2.24 8.30 5.40
CA VAL A 41 1.87 6.92 5.10
C VAL A 41 2.14 6.63 3.63
N VAL A 42 3.05 5.69 3.40
CA VAL A 42 3.42 5.20 2.08
C VAL A 42 2.63 3.91 1.79
N GLY A 43 2.04 3.81 0.61
CA GLY A 43 1.30 2.63 0.18
C GLY A 43 1.20 2.50 -1.34
N HIS A 44 0.51 1.46 -1.80
CA HIS A 44 0.29 1.19 -3.21
C HIS A 44 -1.20 0.97 -3.46
N ALA A 45 -1.85 1.90 -4.16
CA ALA A 45 -3.30 2.01 -4.25
C ALA A 45 -3.98 2.09 -2.86
N ILE A 46 -3.34 2.84 -1.95
CA ILE A 46 -3.62 2.85 -0.49
C ILE A 46 -5.02 3.35 -0.13
N HIS A 47 -5.68 4.06 -1.04
CA HIS A 47 -7.07 4.47 -0.88
C HIS A 47 -8.02 3.28 -0.63
N ASN A 48 -7.69 2.09 -1.16
CA ASN A 48 -8.45 0.87 -0.89
C ASN A 48 -8.34 0.42 0.57
N ASP A 49 -7.14 0.49 1.14
CA ASP A 49 -6.87 0.17 2.54
C ASP A 49 -7.55 1.16 3.48
N PHE A 50 -7.45 2.46 3.19
CA PHE A 50 -8.14 3.50 3.94
C PHE A 50 -9.65 3.33 3.92
N LYS A 51 -10.23 2.98 2.77
CA LYS A 51 -11.65 2.66 2.64
C LYS A 51 -12.03 1.43 3.48
N ALA A 52 -11.23 0.37 3.47
CA ALA A 52 -11.45 -0.81 4.30
C ALA A 52 -11.37 -0.49 5.80
N LEU A 53 -10.45 0.41 6.19
CA LEU A 53 -10.30 0.93 7.54
C LEU A 53 -11.35 1.99 7.91
N ARG A 54 -12.25 2.39 6.99
CA ARG A 54 -13.23 3.47 7.18
C ARG A 54 -12.57 4.75 7.71
N TYR A 55 -11.46 5.12 7.09
CA TYR A 55 -10.60 6.22 7.50
C TYR A 55 -10.20 7.08 6.29
N CYS A 56 -10.00 8.37 6.51
CA CYS A 56 -9.46 9.29 5.51
C CYS A 56 -8.16 9.87 6.06
N HIS A 57 -7.03 9.44 5.51
CA HIS A 57 -5.74 10.04 5.84
C HIS A 57 -5.56 11.36 5.07
N PRO A 58 -4.92 12.40 5.65
CA PRO A 58 -4.64 13.63 4.94
C PRO A 58 -3.85 13.37 3.66
N ARG A 59 -4.28 13.98 2.54
CA ARG A 59 -3.60 13.85 1.24
C ARG A 59 -2.13 14.26 1.34
N ALA A 60 -1.87 15.36 2.05
CA ALA A 60 -0.53 15.90 2.33
C ALA A 60 0.42 14.94 3.06
N LEU A 61 -0.15 13.92 3.72
CA LEU A 61 0.58 12.89 4.44
C LEU A 61 0.53 11.53 3.74
N THR A 62 -0.06 11.42 2.54
CA THR A 62 -0.19 10.16 1.78
C THR A 62 0.79 10.09 0.62
N ARG A 63 1.56 9.01 0.51
CA ARG A 63 2.43 8.70 -0.64
C ARG A 63 1.92 7.44 -1.32
N ASP A 64 1.13 7.59 -2.39
CA ASP A 64 0.61 6.45 -3.15
C ASP A 64 1.51 6.12 -4.36
N THR A 65 2.31 5.06 -4.22
CA THR A 65 3.25 4.58 -5.24
C THR A 65 2.58 4.07 -6.51
N ALA A 66 1.27 3.80 -6.50
CA ALA A 66 0.54 3.39 -7.71
C ALA A 66 0.19 4.57 -8.62
N GLN A 67 0.20 5.80 -8.08
CA GLN A 67 -0.27 7.00 -8.78
C GLN A 67 0.86 7.95 -9.18
N ILE A 68 2.11 7.64 -8.83
CA ILE A 68 3.24 8.53 -9.07
C ILE A 68 3.88 8.32 -10.46
N PRO A 69 3.94 9.37 -11.30
CA PRO A 69 4.61 9.30 -12.60
C PRO A 69 6.10 8.92 -12.54
N LEU A 70 6.82 9.35 -11.50
CA LEU A 70 8.26 9.13 -11.36
C LEU A 70 8.65 7.65 -11.36
N LEU A 71 7.90 6.80 -10.65
CA LEU A 71 8.17 5.35 -10.65
C LEU A 71 7.94 4.73 -12.02
N ASN A 72 6.87 5.13 -12.71
CA ASN A 72 6.59 4.64 -14.05
C ASN A 72 7.68 5.07 -15.04
N ARG A 73 8.11 6.33 -15.00
CA ARG A 73 9.20 6.85 -15.83
C ARG A 73 10.48 6.03 -15.64
N ARG A 74 10.89 5.80 -14.39
CA ARG A 74 12.09 5.00 -14.07
C ARG A 74 11.95 3.54 -14.50
N ALA A 75 10.74 3.00 -14.46
CA ALA A 75 10.46 1.62 -14.84
C ALA A 75 10.22 1.43 -16.35
N GLY A 76 10.20 2.52 -17.13
CA GLY A 76 9.89 2.48 -18.57
C GLY A 76 8.40 2.20 -18.89
N PHE A 77 7.49 2.53 -17.97
CA PHE A 77 6.04 2.43 -18.17
C PHE A 77 5.42 3.80 -18.51
N PRO A 78 4.24 3.84 -19.16
CA PRO A 78 3.52 5.10 -19.38
C PRO A 78 3.23 5.83 -18.06
N GLU A 79 3.46 7.14 -18.00
CA GLU A 79 3.37 7.92 -16.75
C GLU A 79 1.94 8.08 -16.21
N ASN A 80 0.92 7.94 -17.07
CA ASN A 80 -0.48 8.18 -16.77
C ASN A 80 -1.31 6.92 -16.47
N VAL A 81 -0.65 5.79 -16.18
CA VAL A 81 -1.34 4.52 -15.87
C VAL A 81 -0.95 3.98 -14.50
N ALA A 82 -1.90 3.37 -13.79
CA ALA A 82 -1.57 2.64 -12.58
C ALA A 82 -0.89 1.31 -12.93
N VAL A 83 0.35 1.12 -12.49
CA VAL A 83 1.10 -0.12 -12.67
C VAL A 83 1.06 -0.92 -11.38
N SER A 84 0.86 -2.23 -11.46
CA SER A 84 0.80 -3.08 -10.28
C SER A 84 2.13 -3.11 -9.50
N LEU A 85 2.03 -3.23 -8.18
CA LEU A 85 3.19 -3.36 -7.29
C LEU A 85 4.17 -4.43 -7.77
N LYS A 86 3.67 -5.60 -8.17
CA LYS A 86 4.48 -6.70 -8.69
C LYS A 86 5.31 -6.29 -9.92
N ARG A 87 4.71 -5.57 -10.87
CA ARG A 87 5.40 -5.14 -12.09
C ARG A 87 6.44 -4.07 -11.80
N LEU A 88 6.12 -3.08 -10.96
CA LEU A 88 7.07 -2.04 -10.56
C LEU A 88 8.25 -2.63 -9.78
N THR A 89 7.97 -3.51 -8.81
CA THR A 89 8.97 -4.19 -8.00
C THR A 89 9.90 -5.03 -8.88
N LYS A 90 9.34 -5.76 -9.87
CA LYS A 90 10.15 -6.53 -10.81
C LYS A 90 11.03 -5.64 -11.69
N ALA A 91 10.48 -4.53 -12.21
CA ALA A 91 11.19 -3.65 -13.13
C ALA A 91 12.32 -2.86 -12.43
N LEU A 92 12.06 -2.37 -11.21
CA LEU A 92 12.96 -1.43 -10.52
C LEU A 92 13.87 -2.09 -9.49
N LEU A 93 13.41 -3.16 -8.85
CA LEU A 93 14.14 -3.85 -7.77
C LEU A 93 14.63 -5.24 -8.20
N ASN A 94 14.25 -5.71 -9.40
CA ASN A 94 14.50 -7.08 -9.89
C ASN A 94 14.05 -8.18 -8.92
N GLN A 95 13.01 -7.90 -8.12
CA GLN A 95 12.44 -8.81 -7.14
C GLN A 95 11.10 -9.37 -7.64
N ASP A 96 10.85 -10.66 -7.39
CA ASP A 96 9.56 -11.29 -7.62
C ASP A 96 8.80 -11.43 -6.30
N ILE A 97 7.77 -10.61 -6.12
CA ILE A 97 6.85 -10.66 -4.97
C ILE A 97 5.55 -11.37 -5.33
N GLN A 98 4.76 -11.76 -4.32
CA GLN A 98 3.46 -12.41 -4.50
C GLN A 98 3.56 -13.69 -5.34
N VAL A 99 4.65 -14.44 -5.17
CA VAL A 99 4.92 -15.69 -5.92
C VAL A 99 4.29 -16.93 -5.27
N GLY A 100 3.92 -16.85 -4.00
CA GLY A 100 3.38 -17.96 -3.23
C GLY A 100 1.95 -18.36 -3.65
N LYS A 101 1.63 -19.65 -3.49
CA LYS A 101 0.26 -20.18 -3.69
C LYS A 101 -0.68 -19.93 -2.50
N SER A 102 -0.13 -19.45 -1.38
CA SER A 102 -0.85 -19.27 -0.12
C SER A 102 -1.55 -17.92 0.01
N GLY A 103 -1.57 -17.10 -1.05
CA GLY A 103 -2.03 -15.71 -0.99
C GLY A 103 -0.88 -14.73 -0.81
N HIS A 104 -1.21 -13.44 -0.77
CA HIS A 104 -0.20 -12.39 -0.61
C HIS A 104 0.13 -12.18 0.87
N SER A 105 1.31 -11.62 1.12
CA SER A 105 1.75 -11.22 2.45
C SER A 105 1.71 -9.69 2.55
N SER A 106 0.91 -9.15 3.46
CA SER A 106 0.86 -7.71 3.71
C SER A 106 2.21 -7.13 4.12
N VAL A 107 3.05 -7.93 4.77
CA VAL A 107 4.41 -7.54 5.17
C VAL A 107 5.35 -7.47 3.97
N GLU A 108 5.23 -8.41 3.02
CA GLU A 108 6.00 -8.38 1.76
C GLU A 108 5.59 -7.15 0.94
N ASP A 109 4.28 -6.95 0.76
CA ASP A 109 3.75 -5.84 -0.03
C ASP A 109 4.13 -4.47 0.57
N ALA A 110 4.05 -4.31 1.90
CA ALA A 110 4.44 -3.07 2.58
C ALA A 110 5.94 -2.78 2.45
N ARG A 111 6.80 -3.81 2.51
CA ARG A 111 8.26 -3.67 2.33
C ARG A 111 8.59 -3.27 0.90
N ALA A 112 8.08 -4.01 -0.08
CA ALA A 112 8.31 -3.70 -1.50
C ALA A 112 7.84 -2.28 -1.86
N THR A 113 6.69 -1.86 -1.31
CA THR A 113 6.17 -0.51 -1.49
C THR A 113 7.09 0.55 -0.90
N MET A 114 7.64 0.32 0.29
CA MET A 114 8.59 1.24 0.92
C MET A 114 9.91 1.30 0.13
N GLU A 115 10.43 0.16 -0.33
CA GLU A 115 11.63 0.11 -1.18
C GLU A 115 11.44 0.90 -2.48
N LEU A 116 10.28 0.77 -3.13
CA LEU A 116 9.94 1.58 -4.30
C LEU A 116 9.89 3.08 -3.97
N TYR A 117 9.25 3.47 -2.87
CA TYR A 117 9.22 4.87 -2.45
C TYR A 117 10.63 5.41 -2.22
N LYS A 118 11.51 4.64 -1.56
CA LYS A 118 12.90 5.05 -1.30
C LYS A 118 13.71 5.30 -2.56
N LEU A 119 13.39 4.68 -3.69
CA LEU A 119 14.05 5.01 -4.97
C LEU A 119 13.79 6.46 -5.39
N VAL A 120 12.60 6.99 -5.10
CA VAL A 120 12.13 8.30 -5.58
C VAL A 120 11.93 9.32 -4.45
N GLU A 121 12.28 8.98 -3.21
CA GLU A 121 11.98 9.77 -2.00
C GLU A 121 12.46 11.22 -2.13
N ASP A 122 13.74 11.42 -2.45
CA ASP A 122 14.32 12.76 -2.52
C ASP A 122 13.61 13.63 -3.58
N GLU A 123 13.42 13.09 -4.78
CA GLU A 123 12.79 13.78 -5.91
C GLU A 123 11.30 14.07 -5.62
N TRP A 124 10.59 13.10 -5.02
CA TRP A 124 9.20 13.25 -4.66
C TRP A 124 9.00 14.32 -3.58
N GLU A 125 9.75 14.24 -2.47
CA GLU A 125 9.57 15.17 -1.36
C GLU A 125 9.99 16.61 -1.75
N GLN A 126 11.03 16.77 -2.59
CA GLN A 126 11.38 18.07 -3.17
C GLN A 126 10.25 18.62 -4.05
N HIS A 127 9.67 17.80 -4.92
CA HIS A 127 8.55 18.20 -5.78
C HIS A 127 7.33 18.66 -4.96
N LEU A 128 7.00 17.95 -3.87
CA LEU A 128 5.91 18.34 -2.97
C LEU A 128 6.20 19.62 -2.17
N GLN A 129 7.46 19.90 -1.86
CA GLN A 129 7.86 21.16 -1.22
C GLN A 129 7.68 22.35 -2.17
N GLN A 130 8.00 22.16 -3.45
CA GLN A 130 7.86 23.20 -4.48
C GLN A 130 6.42 23.39 -4.95
N ASN A 131 5.55 22.38 -4.79
CA ASN A 131 4.14 22.40 -5.22
C ASN A 131 3.20 22.11 -4.05
N PRO A 132 2.99 23.06 -3.10
CA PRO A 132 2.22 22.81 -1.88
C PRO A 132 0.76 22.44 -2.14
N GLU A 133 0.18 22.88 -3.26
CA GLU A 133 -1.19 22.54 -3.66
C GLU A 133 -1.37 21.05 -4.01
N GLN A 134 -0.27 20.35 -4.29
CA GLN A 134 -0.24 18.92 -4.56
C GLN A 134 0.03 18.07 -3.32
N LYS A 135 0.26 18.70 -2.16
CA LYS A 135 0.26 18.01 -0.86
C LYS A 135 -1.17 17.59 -0.52
#